data_AF-A0A095Y4U3-F1
#
_entry.id   AF-A0A095Y4U3-F1
#
_cell.length_a   1.000
_cell.length_b   1.000
_cell.length_c   1.000
_cell.angle_alpha   90.00
_cell.angle_beta   90.00
_cell.angle_gamma   90.00
#
_symmetry.space_group_name_H-M   'P 1'
#
loop_
_entity.id
_entity.type
_entity.pdbx_description
1 polymer ?
#
loop_
_entity_poly.entity_id
_entity_poly.type
_entity_poly.pdbx_seq_one_letter_code
_entity_poly.pdbx_strand_id
1 'polypeptide(L)'
;MSPGGLISIVILLVLVVLYGTGLSLANEDLFRVSSPVLASGLALWGVAHTVNQRRQADERAEWWRRTQWALERLEGLSESERLVSWSVLQDQLAEDQCRAEDLSLMNGIAAVVFARVHGVPSRVQRDPWR
;
A
#
# COMPACT_ATOMS: atom_id res chain seq x y z
N MET A 1 -7.23 3.07 -3.57
CA MET A 1 -7.03 3.23 -5.02
C MET A 1 -6.00 4.33 -5.23
N SER A 2 -4.82 4.04 -5.77
CA SER A 2 -3.85 5.11 -6.06
C SER A 2 -4.43 6.03 -7.15
N PRO A 3 -4.18 7.35 -7.09
CA PRO A 3 -4.71 8.28 -8.10
C PRO A 3 -4.31 7.91 -9.53
N GLY A 4 -3.13 7.30 -9.71
CA GLY A 4 -2.68 6.78 -11.01
C GLY A 4 -3.53 5.65 -11.58
N GLY A 5 -4.10 4.78 -10.73
CA GLY A 5 -4.97 3.69 -11.18
C GLY A 5 -6.32 4.18 -11.73
N LEU A 6 -6.91 5.20 -11.09
CA LEU A 6 -8.15 5.83 -11.57
C LEU A 6 -7.95 6.53 -12.91
N ILE A 7 -6.85 7.29 -13.04
CA ILE A 7 -6.50 7.98 -14.28
C ILE A 7 -6.28 6.96 -15.40
N SER A 8 -5.59 5.84 -15.12
CA SER A 8 -5.37 4.79 -16.11
C SER A 8 -6.65 4.10 -16.56
N ILE A 9 -7.60 3.85 -15.64
CA ILE A 9 -8.92 3.26 -15.98
C ILE A 9 -9.72 4.21 -16.88
N VAL A 10 -9.78 5.49 -16.53
CA VAL A 10 -10.55 6.50 -17.29
C VAL A 10 -9.98 6.67 -18.70
N ILE A 11 -8.66 6.76 -18.84
CA ILE A 11 -7.99 6.86 -20.15
C ILE A 11 -8.28 5.62 -20.99
N LEU A 12 -8.21 4.42 -20.40
CA LEU A 12 -8.48 3.16 -21.10
C LEU A 12 -9.93 3.10 -21.60
N LEU A 13 -10.89 3.49 -20.76
CA LEU A 13 -12.31 3.56 -21.13
C LEU A 13 -12.56 4.55 -22.27
N VAL A 14 -11.98 5.74 -22.18
CA VAL A 14 -12.10 6.78 -23.22
C VAL A 14 -11.53 6.29 -24.54
N LEU A 15 -10.35 5.64 -24.53
CA LEU A 15 -9.74 5.09 -25.73
C LEU A 15 -10.59 3.97 -26.35
N VAL A 16 -11.17 3.09 -25.54
CA VAL A 16 -12.04 2.01 -26.04
C VAL A 16 -13.33 2.57 -26.64
N VAL A 17 -13.93 3.59 -26.02
CA VAL A 17 -15.13 4.26 -26.54
C VAL A 17 -14.84 5.02 -27.83
N LEU A 18 -13.74 5.76 -27.90
CA LEU A 18 -13.32 6.47 -29.11
C LEU A 18 -12.97 5.50 -30.26
N TYR A 19 -12.28 4.40 -29.94
CA TYR A 19 -11.97 3.36 -30.91
C TYR A 19 -13.25 2.67 -31.39
N GLY A 20 -14.15 2.28 -30.48
CA GLY A 20 -15.41 1.62 -30.82
C GLY A 20 -16.32 2.49 -31.68
N THR A 21 -16.47 3.78 -31.35
CA THR A 21 -17.27 4.72 -32.15
C THR A 21 -16.63 5.02 -33.50
N GLY A 22 -15.32 5.20 -33.56
CA GLY A 22 -14.59 5.39 -34.82
C GLY A 22 -14.65 4.17 -35.75
N LEU A 23 -14.47 2.97 -35.20
CA LEU A 23 -14.54 1.72 -35.97
C LEU A 23 -15.97 1.44 -36.45
N SER A 24 -16.98 1.67 -35.61
CA SER A 24 -18.38 1.47 -35.99
C SER A 24 -18.83 2.40 -37.12
N LEU A 25 -18.31 3.62 -37.18
CA LEU A 25 -18.60 4.56 -38.27
C LEU A 25 -17.85 4.22 -39.57
N ALA A 26 -16.70 3.54 -39.46
CA ALA A 26 -15.84 3.22 -40.60
C ALA A 26 -16.11 1.82 -41.20
N ASN A 27 -16.38 0.81 -40.36
CA ASN A 27 -16.59 -0.58 -40.79
C ASN A 27 -17.32 -1.41 -39.70
N GLU A 28 -18.60 -1.69 -39.92
CA GLU A 28 -19.46 -2.39 -38.97
C GLU A 28 -19.06 -3.87 -38.76
N ASP A 29 -18.58 -4.54 -39.81
CA ASP A 29 -18.16 -5.94 -39.74
C ASP A 29 -16.89 -6.10 -38.90
N LEU A 30 -15.94 -5.17 -39.06
CA LEU A 30 -14.72 -5.15 -38.26
C LEU A 30 -15.02 -4.86 -36.78
N PHE A 31 -16.00 -4.00 -36.50
CA PHE A 31 -16.45 -3.72 -35.13
C PHE A 31 -17.05 -4.97 -34.46
N ARG A 32 -17.89 -5.74 -35.18
CA ARG A 32 -18.50 -6.97 -34.65
C ARG A 32 -17.47 -8.03 -34.27
N VAL A 33 -16.40 -8.16 -35.04
CA VAL A 33 -15.33 -9.14 -34.77
C VAL A 33 -14.40 -8.68 -33.64
N SER A 34 -14.07 -7.38 -33.57
CA SER A 34 -13.10 -6.86 -32.60
C SER A 34 -13.68 -6.60 -31.21
N SER A 35 -14.99 -6.29 -31.11
CA SER A 35 -15.69 -6.00 -29.85
C SER A 35 -15.52 -7.07 -28.76
N PRO A 36 -15.78 -8.38 -29.00
CA PRO A 36 -15.62 -9.39 -27.96
C PRO A 36 -14.17 -9.52 -27.49
N VAL A 37 -13.18 -9.35 -28.38
CA VAL A 37 -11.76 -9.40 -28.02
C VAL A 37 -11.39 -8.24 -27.09
N LEU A 38 -11.87 -7.04 -27.39
CA LEU A 38 -11.68 -5.87 -26.54
C LEU A 38 -12.35 -6.05 -25.18
N ALA A 39 -13.59 -6.56 -25.14
CA ALA A 39 -14.32 -6.82 -23.91
C ALA A 39 -13.59 -7.84 -23.02
N SER A 40 -13.13 -8.95 -23.61
CA SER A 40 -12.34 -9.95 -22.88
C SER A 40 -11.00 -9.41 -22.40
N GLY A 41 -10.31 -8.59 -23.20
CA GLY A 41 -9.06 -7.94 -22.81
C GLY A 41 -9.23 -7.00 -21.62
N LEU A 42 -10.28 -6.18 -21.63
CA LEU A 42 -10.63 -5.29 -20.51
C LEU A 42 -10.98 -6.07 -19.23
N ALA A 43 -11.73 -7.17 -19.37
CA ALA A 43 -12.09 -8.02 -18.24
C ALA A 43 -10.84 -8.63 -17.59
N LEU A 44 -9.93 -9.21 -18.39
CA LEU A 44 -8.68 -9.77 -17.89
C LEU A 44 -7.80 -8.72 -17.20
N TRP A 45 -7.70 -7.53 -17.81
CA TRP A 45 -6.96 -6.42 -17.24
C TRP A 45 -7.53 -5.98 -15.88
N GLY A 46 -8.85 -5.85 -15.78
CA GLY A 46 -9.53 -5.49 -14.53
C GLY A 46 -9.31 -6.52 -13.41
N VAL A 47 -9.38 -7.81 -13.74
CA VAL A 47 -9.09 -8.90 -12.79
C VAL A 47 -7.63 -8.84 -12.33
N ALA A 48 -6.68 -8.73 -13.26
CA ALA A 48 -5.26 -8.66 -12.94
C ALA A 48 -4.94 -7.47 -12.02
N HIS A 49 -5.54 -6.31 -12.31
CA HIS A 49 -5.38 -5.12 -11.48
C HIS A 49 -5.97 -5.32 -10.08
N THR A 50 -7.14 -5.93 -9.97
CA THR A 50 -7.79 -6.23 -8.68
C THR A 50 -6.97 -7.21 -7.84
N VAL A 51 -6.42 -8.25 -8.46
CA VAL A 51 -5.54 -9.21 -7.77
C VAL A 51 -4.27 -8.53 -7.28
N ASN A 52 -3.67 -7.66 -8.08
CA ASN A 52 -2.48 -6.91 -7.67
C ASN A 52 -2.77 -5.95 -6.50
N GLN A 53 -3.91 -5.25 -6.55
CA GLN A 53 -4.35 -4.38 -5.46
C GLN A 53 -4.57 -5.18 -4.16
N ARG A 54 -5.21 -6.35 -4.27
CA ARG A 54 -5.45 -7.22 -3.12
C ARG A 54 -4.13 -7.73 -2.54
N ARG A 55 -3.21 -8.20 -3.38
CA ARG A 55 -1.89 -8.66 -2.95
C ARG A 55 -1.13 -7.57 -2.18
N GLN A 56 -1.10 -6.35 -2.70
CA GLN A 56 -0.44 -5.23 -2.00
C GLN A 56 -1.13 -4.89 -0.66
N ALA A 57 -2.46 -5.00 -0.59
CA ALA A 57 -3.19 -4.79 0.64
C ALA A 57 -2.90 -5.88 1.67
N ASP A 58 -2.84 -7.14 1.24
CA ASP A 58 -2.55 -8.29 2.08
C ASP A 58 -1.11 -8.24 2.62
N GLU A 59 -0.13 -7.95 1.75
CA GLU A 59 1.28 -7.75 2.15
C GLU A 59 1.41 -6.65 3.22
N ARG A 60 0.67 -5.53 3.06
CA ARG A 60 0.65 -4.45 4.04
C ARG A 60 -0.02 -4.84 5.36
N ALA A 61 -1.13 -5.59 5.29
CA ALA A 61 -1.84 -6.06 6.46
C ALA A 61 -0.97 -7.05 7.27
N GLU A 62 -0.25 -7.93 6.59
CA GLU A 62 0.71 -8.83 7.22
C GLU A 62 1.87 -8.10 7.88
N TRP A 63 2.46 -7.11 7.18
CA TRP A 63 3.51 -6.28 7.74
C TRP A 63 3.03 -5.60 9.03
N TRP A 64 1.85 -4.98 9.03
CA TRP A 64 1.31 -4.32 10.22
C TRP A 64 1.04 -5.30 11.36
N ARG A 65 0.52 -6.50 11.04
CA ARG A 65 0.27 -7.54 12.04
C ARG A 65 1.55 -7.99 12.75
N ARG A 66 2.67 -8.12 12.02
CA ARG A 66 3.98 -8.45 12.62
C ARG A 66 4.51 -7.30 13.47
N THR A 67 4.35 -6.06 13.02
CA THR A 67 4.73 -4.85 13.77
C THR A 67 3.94 -4.75 15.08
N GLN A 68 2.62 -4.95 15.06
CA GLN A 68 1.79 -4.95 16.26
C GLN A 68 2.20 -6.05 17.25
N TRP A 69 2.38 -7.28 16.74
CA TRP A 69 2.84 -8.41 17.56
C TRP A 69 4.15 -8.10 18.29
N ALA A 70 5.08 -7.44 17.61
CA ALA A 70 6.38 -7.08 18.18
C ALA A 70 6.25 -5.93 19.19
N LEU A 71 5.45 -4.90 18.89
CA LEU A 71 5.18 -3.80 19.82
C LEU A 71 4.54 -4.29 21.13
N GLU A 72 3.53 -5.17 21.05
CA GLU A 72 2.88 -5.75 22.24
C GLU A 72 3.85 -6.53 23.14
N ARG A 73 4.85 -7.18 22.53
CA ARG A 73 5.83 -8.01 23.25
C ARG A 73 7.03 -7.24 23.78
N LEU A 74 7.25 -6.01 23.32
CA LEU A 74 8.22 -5.12 23.96
C LEU A 74 7.82 -4.79 25.41
N GLU A 75 6.53 -4.88 25.74
CA GLU A 75 6.02 -4.75 27.12
C GLU A 75 5.95 -6.08 27.88
N GLY A 76 6.39 -7.18 27.25
CA GLY A 76 6.37 -8.53 27.80
C GLY A 76 7.31 -8.74 29.00
N LEU A 77 7.04 -9.81 29.76
CA LEU A 77 7.66 -10.07 31.07
C LEU A 77 9.11 -10.59 30.98
N SER A 78 9.51 -11.22 29.88
CA SER A 78 10.86 -11.78 29.73
C SER A 78 11.78 -10.90 28.86
N GLU A 79 13.05 -10.80 29.25
CA GLU A 79 14.07 -10.07 28.47
C GLU A 79 14.28 -10.69 27.08
N SER A 80 14.19 -12.03 26.99
CA SER A 80 14.31 -12.76 25.73
C SER A 80 13.21 -12.39 24.73
N GLU A 81 11.95 -12.30 25.17
CA GLU A 81 10.84 -11.89 24.29
C GLU A 81 11.04 -10.47 23.78
N ARG A 82 11.46 -9.55 24.65
CA ARG A 82 11.78 -8.16 24.27
C ARG A 82 12.86 -8.09 23.19
N LEU A 83 13.95 -8.85 23.33
CA LEU A 83 15.05 -8.85 22.36
C LEU A 83 14.61 -9.42 21.01
N VAL A 84 13.85 -10.51 21.01
CA VAL A 84 13.30 -11.10 19.79
C VAL A 84 12.36 -10.10 19.10
N SER A 85 11.43 -9.50 19.83
CA SER A 85 10.51 -8.51 19.27
C SER A 85 11.22 -7.26 18.76
N TRP A 86 12.28 -6.82 19.44
CA TRP A 86 13.12 -5.73 18.95
C TRP A 86 13.83 -6.07 17.64
N SER A 87 14.36 -7.28 17.48
CA SER A 87 14.97 -7.72 16.23
C SER A 87 13.96 -7.78 15.08
N VAL A 88 12.74 -8.26 15.34
CA VAL A 88 11.66 -8.28 14.35
C VAL A 88 11.30 -6.86 13.90
N LEU A 89 11.25 -5.89 14.81
CA LEU A 89 10.98 -4.49 14.43
C LEU A 89 12.08 -3.90 13.55
N GLN A 90 13.36 -4.20 13.84
CA GLN A 90 14.46 -3.73 12.99
C GLN A 90 14.37 -4.30 11.57
N ASP A 91 14.06 -5.59 11.45
CA ASP A 91 13.89 -6.26 10.16
C ASP A 91 12.72 -5.65 9.37
N GLN A 92 11.58 -5.46 10.05
CA GLN A 92 10.38 -4.85 9.46
C GLN A 92 10.58 -3.40 9.01
N LEU A 93 11.50 -2.65 9.63
CA LEU A 93 11.86 -1.28 9.22
C LEU A 93 12.80 -1.24 8.00
N ALA A 94 13.52 -2.33 7.74
CA ALA A 94 14.40 -2.45 6.58
C ALA A 94 13.69 -2.96 5.33
N GLU A 95 12.51 -3.58 5.49
CA GLU A 95 11.67 -4.08 4.41
C GLU A 95 11.07 -2.96 3.54
N ASP A 96 11.00 -3.18 2.21
CA ASP A 96 10.40 -2.25 1.22
C ASP A 96 8.92 -1.93 1.50
N GLN A 97 8.24 -2.77 2.30
CA GLN A 97 6.87 -2.56 2.75
C GLN A 97 6.74 -1.42 3.76
N CYS A 98 7.83 -0.99 4.41
CA CYS A 98 7.85 0.16 5.31
C CYS A 98 7.84 1.46 4.50
N ARG A 99 6.66 2.10 4.40
CA ARG A 99 6.54 3.37 3.70
C ARG A 99 7.07 4.52 4.55
N ALA A 100 7.33 5.66 3.92
CA ALA A 100 7.78 6.86 4.62
C ALA A 100 6.81 7.30 5.74
N GLU A 101 5.50 7.12 5.53
CA GLU A 101 4.50 7.42 6.56
C GLU A 101 4.59 6.46 7.74
N ASP A 102 4.83 5.17 7.47
CA ASP A 102 4.95 4.13 8.50
C ASP A 102 6.23 4.35 9.34
N LEU A 103 7.33 4.75 8.70
CA LEU A 103 8.57 5.14 9.38
C LEU A 103 8.38 6.37 10.28
N SER A 104 7.61 7.37 9.81
CA SER A 104 7.28 8.55 10.62
C SER A 104 6.48 8.17 11.88
N LEU A 105 5.53 7.24 11.76
CA LEU A 105 4.78 6.69 12.88
C LEU A 105 5.69 5.99 13.88
N MET A 106 6.59 5.11 13.40
CA MET A 106 7.54 4.39 14.26
C MET A 106 8.50 5.32 14.98
N ASN A 107 8.98 6.38 14.32
CA ASN A 107 9.79 7.43 14.94
C ASN A 107 9.03 8.17 16.06
N GLY A 108 7.75 8.45 15.85
CA GLY A 108 6.89 9.04 16.88
C GLY A 108 6.73 8.13 18.11
N ILE A 109 6.49 6.83 17.89
CA ILE A 109 6.41 5.83 18.98
C ILE A 109 7.74 5.75 19.73
N ALA A 110 8.86 5.65 19.01
CA ALA A 110 10.19 5.61 19.60
C ALA A 110 10.49 6.87 20.44
N ALA A 111 10.10 8.05 19.96
CA ALA A 111 10.27 9.30 20.69
C ALA A 111 9.47 9.31 22.01
N VAL A 112 8.23 8.82 22.01
CA VAL A 112 7.39 8.72 23.23
C VAL A 112 7.98 7.73 24.22
N VAL A 113 8.39 6.55 23.76
CA VAL A 113 9.01 5.52 24.62
C VAL A 113 10.33 6.03 25.22
N PHE A 114 11.18 6.66 24.40
CA PHE A 114 12.44 7.24 24.84
C PHE A 114 12.21 8.33 25.90
N ALA A 115 11.24 9.22 25.67
CA ALA A 115 10.87 10.27 26.62
C ALA A 115 10.34 9.71 27.94
N ARG A 116 9.63 8.57 27.92
CA ARG A 116 9.16 7.89 29.14
C ARG A 116 10.32 7.33 29.97
N VAL A 117 11.34 6.77 29.32
CA VAL A 117 12.49 6.14 30.01
C VAL A 117 13.52 7.16 30.47
N HIS A 118 13.78 8.20 29.68
CA HIS A 118 14.89 9.13 29.91
C HIS A 118 14.44 10.57 30.26
N GLY A 119 13.14 10.84 30.31
CA GLY A 119 12.59 12.20 30.37
C GLY A 119 12.57 12.86 28.98
N VAL A 120 11.71 13.86 28.77
CA VAL A 120 11.57 14.53 27.48
C VAL A 120 12.87 15.28 27.14
N PRO A 121 13.59 14.92 26.06
CA PRO A 121 14.72 15.71 25.61
C PRO A 121 14.20 17.05 25.09
N SER A 122 14.79 18.16 25.54
CA SER A 122 14.41 19.54 25.18
C SER A 122 14.44 19.85 23.67
N ARG A 123 14.98 18.95 22.84
CA ARG A 123 14.98 19.06 21.36
C ARG A 123 13.71 18.53 20.68
N VAL A 124 12.87 17.78 21.38
CA VAL A 124 11.56 17.26 20.86
C VAL A 124 10.43 18.26 21.12
N GLN A 125 10.73 19.43 21.71
CA GLN A 125 9.80 20.54 21.84
C GLN A 125 9.68 21.34 20.52
N ARG A 126 9.49 20.65 19.40
CA ARG A 126 8.88 21.23 18.19
C ARG A 126 7.56 20.53 17.98
N ASP A 127 6.54 21.36 17.80
CA ASP A 127 5.11 21.03 17.71
C ASP A 127 4.87 19.65 17.07
N PRO A 128 4.27 18.68 17.79
CA PRO A 128 4.09 17.32 17.27
C PRO A 128 3.07 17.23 16.11
N TRP A 129 2.43 18.34 15.74
CA TRP A 129 1.31 18.39 14.77
C TRP A 129 1.38 19.56 13.78
N ARG A 130 2.57 20.14 13.52
CA ARG A 130 2.76 21.14 12.44
C ARG A 130 3.72 20.66 11.37
#